data_AF-A0A2M8IU24-F1
#
_entry.id   AF-A0A2M8IU24-F1
#
_cell.length_a   1.000
_cell.length_b   1.000
_cell.length_c   1.000
_cell.angle_alpha   90.00
_cell.angle_beta   90.00
_cell.angle_gamma   90.00
#
_symmetry.space_group_name_H-M   'P 1'
#
loop_
_entity.id
_entity.type
_entity.pdbx_description
1 polymer ?
#
loop_
_entity_poly.entity_id
_entity_poly.type
_entity_poly.pdbx_seq_one_letter_code
_entity_poly.pdbx_strand_id
1 'polypeptide(L)'
;RLRNPAARRPWQHVLEPLSGYLRLAEAAYRGEALADSYNFGPEPADVHPVRALVEAALSHWPGTWEDASDPAAPHEAGLLSLGIERARADLGYVPRWGFADSVRHSMEWYREVAGGASPLDITAAQIAAFGAP
;
A
#
# COMPACT_ATOMS: atom_id res chain seq x y z
N ARG A 1 5.51 -2.01 20.52
CA ARG A 1 6.34 -3.23 20.55
C ARG A 1 6.38 -3.88 19.17
N LEU A 2 7.55 -4.05 18.54
CA LEU A 2 7.71 -4.73 17.25
C LEU A 2 8.45 -6.06 17.40
N ARG A 3 7.89 -7.16 16.87
CA ARG A 3 8.47 -8.51 16.97
C ARG A 3 9.49 -8.83 15.87
N ASN A 4 9.41 -8.14 14.74
CA ASN A 4 10.36 -8.29 13.64
C ASN A 4 10.53 -6.96 12.89
N PRO A 5 11.34 -6.02 13.41
CA PRO A 5 11.51 -4.71 12.79
C PRO A 5 12.17 -4.77 11.40
N ALA A 6 12.99 -5.81 11.15
CA ALA A 6 13.72 -5.99 9.90
C ALA A 6 12.89 -6.66 8.78
N ALA A 7 11.74 -7.26 9.11
CA ALA A 7 10.83 -7.84 8.13
C ALA A 7 10.48 -6.84 7.03
N ARG A 8 10.69 -7.23 5.76
CA ARG A 8 10.43 -6.38 4.60
C ARG A 8 9.12 -6.75 3.94
N ARG A 9 8.33 -5.75 3.53
CA ARG A 9 7.05 -5.95 2.84
C ARG A 9 6.88 -4.91 1.72
N PRO A 10 6.19 -5.28 0.63
CA PRO A 10 5.76 -4.35 -0.40
C PRO A 10 4.50 -3.62 0.08
N TRP A 11 4.66 -2.59 0.91
CA TRP A 11 3.53 -1.81 1.40
C TRP A 11 2.91 -1.00 0.27
N GLN A 12 1.58 -0.93 0.23
CA GLN A 12 0.83 -0.14 -0.73
C GLN A 12 -0.44 0.40 -0.08
N HIS A 13 -0.88 1.58 -0.51
CA HIS A 13 -2.18 2.10 -0.11
C HIS A 13 -3.31 1.25 -0.70
N VAL A 14 -4.45 1.15 -0.01
CA VAL A 14 -5.59 0.32 -0.46
C VAL A 14 -6.12 0.71 -1.84
N LEU A 15 -6.02 1.99 -2.21
CA LEU A 15 -6.50 2.49 -3.49
C LEU A 15 -5.63 2.01 -4.68
N GLU A 16 -4.38 1.62 -4.44
CA GLU A 16 -3.47 1.11 -5.48
C GLU A 16 -4.04 -0.13 -6.18
N PRO A 17 -4.22 -1.29 -5.51
CA PRO A 17 -4.76 -2.46 -6.16
C PRO A 17 -6.20 -2.26 -6.64
N LEU A 18 -7.01 -1.44 -5.96
CA LEU A 18 -8.38 -1.13 -6.39
C LEU A 18 -8.42 -0.41 -7.74
N SER A 19 -7.49 0.51 -8.01
CA SER A 19 -7.40 1.12 -9.35
C SER A 19 -7.04 0.11 -10.43
N GLY A 20 -6.12 -0.81 -10.13
CA GLY A 20 -5.80 -1.93 -10.99
C GLY A 20 -7.02 -2.81 -11.30
N TYR A 21 -7.83 -3.12 -10.29
CA TYR A 21 -9.07 -3.88 -10.45
C TYR A 21 -10.09 -3.14 -11.33
N LEU A 22 -10.26 -1.84 -11.14
CA LEU A 22 -11.19 -1.04 -11.95
C LEU A 22 -10.74 -0.96 -13.41
N ARG A 23 -9.44 -0.82 -13.68
CA ARG A 23 -8.90 -0.88 -15.05
C ARG A 23 -9.10 -2.24 -15.70
N LEU A 24 -8.85 -3.31 -14.95
CA LEU A 24 -9.09 -4.68 -15.42
C LEU A 24 -10.58 -4.89 -15.75
N ALA A 25 -11.48 -4.41 -14.89
CA ALA A 25 -12.93 -4.49 -15.12
C ALA A 25 -13.36 -3.69 -16.35
N GLU A 26 -12.79 -2.50 -16.56
CA GLU A 26 -13.07 -1.68 -17.74
C GLU A 26 -12.60 -2.35 -19.04
N ALA A 27 -11.36 -2.85 -19.07
CA ALA A 27 -10.81 -3.55 -20.23
C ALA A 27 -11.61 -4.83 -20.54
N ALA A 28 -12.00 -5.58 -19.50
CA ALA A 28 -12.86 -6.76 -19.65
C ALA A 28 -14.24 -6.40 -20.21
N TYR A 29 -14.83 -5.30 -19.73
CA TYR A 29 -16.11 -4.79 -20.22
C TYR A 29 -16.04 -4.38 -21.70
N ARG A 30 -14.91 -3.82 -22.14
CA ARG A 30 -14.66 -3.46 -23.54
C ARG A 30 -14.33 -4.66 -24.44
N GLY A 31 -14.17 -5.86 -23.88
CA GLY A 31 -13.82 -7.07 -24.62
C GLY A 31 -12.37 -7.10 -25.11
N GLU A 32 -11.46 -6.43 -24.40
CA GLU A 32 -10.04 -6.46 -24.70
C GLU A 32 -9.45 -7.87 -24.45
N ALA A 33 -8.37 -8.21 -25.16
CA ALA A 33 -7.67 -9.47 -24.94
C ALA A 33 -6.86 -9.39 -23.63
N LEU A 34 -7.30 -10.14 -22.62
CA LEU A 34 -6.72 -10.13 -21.28
C LEU A 34 -6.06 -11.47 -20.96
N ALA A 35 -5.03 -11.43 -20.12
CA ALA A 35 -4.45 -12.62 -19.51
C ALA A 35 -5.36 -13.22 -18.42
N ASP A 36 -5.10 -14.48 -18.07
CA ASP A 36 -5.86 -15.22 -17.03
C ASP A 36 -5.72 -14.61 -15.62
N SER A 37 -4.60 -13.92 -15.34
CA SER A 37 -4.33 -13.38 -14.01
C SER A 37 -3.40 -12.16 -14.02
N TYR A 38 -3.63 -11.26 -13.09
CA TYR A 38 -2.85 -10.03 -12.89
C TYR A 38 -2.41 -9.89 -11.44
N ASN A 39 -1.19 -9.40 -11.24
CA ASN A 39 -0.71 -8.95 -9.94
C ASN A 39 -0.77 -7.41 -9.90
N PHE A 40 -1.22 -6.88 -8.77
CA PHE A 40 -1.21 -5.46 -8.48
C PHE A 40 -0.47 -5.24 -7.17
N GLY A 41 0.50 -4.34 -7.20
CA GLY A 41 1.46 -4.13 -6.12
C GLY A 41 2.12 -2.76 -6.28
N PRO A 42 2.95 -2.36 -5.32
CA PRO A 42 3.82 -1.21 -5.46
C PRO A 42 4.93 -1.51 -6.49
N GLU A 43 5.77 -0.52 -6.77
CA GLU A 43 6.96 -0.76 -7.60
C GLU A 43 7.85 -1.84 -6.97
N PRO A 44 8.51 -2.73 -7.74
CA PRO A 44 9.35 -3.79 -7.18
C PRO A 44 10.48 -3.30 -6.27
N ALA A 45 10.95 -2.06 -6.50
CA ALA A 45 11.95 -1.40 -5.65
C ALA A 45 11.37 -0.82 -4.36
N ASP A 46 10.06 -0.61 -4.27
CA ASP A 46 9.35 0.01 -3.15
C ASP A 46 8.99 -1.02 -2.07
N VAL A 47 10.04 -1.56 -1.46
CA VAL A 47 9.95 -2.57 -0.41
C VAL A 47 10.62 -2.03 0.84
N HIS A 48 9.86 -1.90 1.92
CA HIS A 48 10.32 -1.27 3.16
C HIS A 48 10.21 -2.20 4.37
N PRO A 49 11.14 -2.08 5.35
CA PRO A 49 11.07 -2.85 6.58
C PRO A 49 9.97 -2.34 7.52
N VAL A 50 9.45 -3.18 8.42
CA VAL A 50 8.43 -2.81 9.42
C VAL A 50 8.88 -1.61 10.27
N ARG A 51 10.17 -1.53 10.64
CA ARG A 51 10.71 -0.35 11.34
C ARG A 51 10.47 0.95 10.59
N ALA A 52 10.67 0.96 9.26
CA ALA A 52 10.48 2.16 8.45
C ALA A 52 9.00 2.56 8.40
N LEU A 53 8.09 1.58 8.35
CA LEU A 53 6.65 1.84 8.42
C LEU A 53 6.28 2.54 9.73
N VAL A 54 6.75 2.02 10.86
CA VAL A 54 6.44 2.60 12.17
C VAL A 54 7.10 3.97 12.35
N GLU A 55 8.36 4.14 11.96
CA GLU A 55 9.06 5.42 12.02
C GLU A 55 8.35 6.48 11.16
N ALA A 56 7.93 6.13 9.94
CA ALA A 56 7.15 7.02 9.07
C ALA A 56 5.79 7.36 9.68
N ALA A 57 5.08 6.37 10.23
CA ALA A 57 3.79 6.58 10.89
C ALA A 57 3.91 7.53 12.10
N LEU A 58 4.96 7.37 12.91
CA LEU A 58 5.22 8.20 14.09
C LEU A 58 5.59 9.65 13.76
N SER A 59 6.00 9.94 12.53
CA SER A 59 6.16 11.33 12.06
C SER A 59 4.82 12.06 11.90
N HIS A 60 3.71 11.31 11.77
CA HIS A 60 2.36 11.84 11.58
C HIS A 60 1.45 11.67 12.80
N TRP A 61 1.87 10.86 13.79
CA TRP A 61 1.09 10.58 14.99
C TRP A 61 2.00 10.35 16.21
N PRO A 62 1.73 11.02 17.35
CA PRO A 62 2.57 10.89 18.53
C PRO A 62 2.52 9.48 19.14
N GLY A 63 3.69 8.90 19.37
CA GLY A 63 3.81 7.59 19.99
C GLY A 63 5.26 7.15 20.05
N THR A 64 5.47 5.96 20.61
CA THR A 64 6.78 5.32 20.65
C THR A 64 6.64 3.85 20.28
N TRP A 65 7.74 3.25 19.86
CA TRP A 65 7.84 1.82 19.68
C TRP A 65 9.09 1.31 20.39
N GLU A 66 9.08 0.02 20.68
CA GLU A 66 10.19 -0.70 21.29
C GLU A 66 10.47 -1.94 20.44
N ASP A 67 11.76 -2.26 20.30
CA ASP A 67 12.20 -3.50 19.67
C ASP A 67 11.97 -4.65 20.64
N ALA A 68 11.23 -5.65 20.18
CA ALA A 68 11.04 -6.91 20.88
C ALA A 68 11.22 -8.10 19.95
N SER A 69 12.14 -7.95 19.00
CA SER A 69 12.69 -9.07 18.28
C SER A 69 13.34 -10.05 19.24
N ASP A 70 13.11 -11.33 18.95
CA ASP A 70 13.83 -12.43 19.59
C ASP A 70 15.01 -12.80 18.67
N PRO A 71 16.27 -12.70 19.12
CA PRO A 71 17.43 -13.13 18.34
C PRO A 71 17.39 -14.61 17.93
N ALA A 72 16.61 -15.44 18.64
CA ALA A 72 16.41 -16.85 18.34
C ALA A 72 15.20 -17.11 17.41
N ALA A 73 14.46 -16.07 17.01
CA ALA A 73 13.35 -16.23 16.07
C ALA A 73 13.85 -16.78 14.72
N PRO A 74 13.12 -17.73 14.10
CA PRO A 74 13.48 -18.24 12.79
C PRO A 74 13.52 -17.09 11.77
N HIS A 75 14.47 -17.15 10.85
CA HIS A 75 14.48 -16.25 9.70
C HIS A 75 13.16 -16.41 8.94
N GLU A 76 12.33 -15.37 8.98
CA GLU A 76 11.08 -15.32 8.24
C GLU A 76 11.36 -15.50 6.74
N ALA A 77 10.47 -16.19 6.03
CA ALA A 77 10.62 -16.50 4.62
C ALA A 77 11.02 -15.24 3.82
N GLY A 78 11.91 -15.43 2.83
CA GLY A 78 12.46 -14.36 2.01
C GLY A 78 11.37 -13.45 1.40
N LEU A 79 11.77 -12.22 1.06
CA LEU A 79 10.90 -11.23 0.44
C LEU A 79 10.11 -11.84 -0.74
N LEU A 80 8.80 -11.97 -0.57
CA LEU A 80 7.89 -12.27 -1.67
C LEU A 80 7.46 -10.94 -2.30
N SER A 81 7.96 -10.64 -3.50
CA SER A 81 7.49 -9.51 -4.31
C SER A 81 6.82 -10.04 -5.56
N LEU A 82 5.66 -9.48 -5.92
CA LEU A 82 4.98 -9.80 -7.17
C LEU A 82 5.46 -8.85 -8.27
N GLY A 83 5.78 -9.40 -9.45
CA GLY A 83 5.96 -8.60 -10.65
C GLY A 83 4.63 -8.03 -11.13
N ILE A 84 4.59 -6.73 -11.45
CA ILE A 84 3.42 -5.98 -11.95
C ILE A 84 3.49 -5.70 -13.46
N GLU A 85 4.44 -6.30 -14.15
CA GLU A 85 4.82 -6.01 -15.55
C GLU A 85 3.66 -6.30 -16.50
N ARG A 86 2.89 -7.37 -16.24
CA ARG A 86 1.71 -7.72 -17.04
C ARG A 86 0.56 -6.72 -16.87
N ALA A 87 0.29 -6.30 -15.62
CA ALA A 87 -0.69 -5.25 -15.37
C ALA A 87 -0.27 -3.92 -16.00
N ARG A 88 1.04 -3.62 -16.00
CA ARG A 88 1.58 -2.44 -16.67
C ARG A 88 1.45 -2.51 -18.18
N ALA A 89 1.78 -3.65 -18.79
CA ALA A 89 1.76 -3.84 -20.24
C ALA A 89 0.33 -3.83 -20.80
N ASP A 90 -0.58 -4.57 -20.17
CA ASP A 90 -1.92 -4.82 -20.73
C ASP A 90 -2.93 -3.75 -20.27
N LEU A 91 -2.79 -3.25 -19.03
CA LEU A 91 -3.77 -2.32 -18.42
C LEU A 91 -3.20 -0.92 -18.17
N GLY A 92 -1.95 -0.67 -18.57
CA GLY A 92 -1.24 0.58 -18.28
C GLY A 92 -1.05 0.84 -16.78
N TYR A 93 -1.25 -0.16 -15.90
CA TYR A 93 -1.22 0.00 -14.43
C TYR A 93 0.13 0.53 -13.96
N VAL A 94 0.10 1.62 -13.19
CA VAL A 94 1.28 2.23 -12.55
C VAL A 94 0.88 2.65 -11.13
N PRO A 95 1.60 2.21 -10.09
CA PRO A 95 1.40 2.67 -8.72
C PRO A 95 1.61 4.19 -8.62
N ARG A 96 0.78 4.89 -7.84
CA ARG A 96 0.77 6.36 -7.80
C ARG A 96 1.30 6.94 -6.49
N TRP A 97 0.85 6.41 -5.37
CA TRP A 97 1.25 6.77 -4.02
C TRP A 97 2.28 5.77 -3.51
N GLY A 98 3.54 6.16 -3.59
CA GLY A 98 4.64 5.37 -3.02
C GLY A 98 4.53 5.24 -1.49
N PHE A 99 5.47 4.51 -0.90
CA PHE A 99 5.49 4.23 0.54
C PHE A 99 5.21 5.44 1.44
N ALA A 100 5.88 6.58 1.23
CA ALA A 100 5.71 7.77 2.06
C ALA A 100 4.29 8.35 1.99
N ASP A 101 3.72 8.47 0.79
CA ASP A 101 2.35 8.97 0.61
C ASP A 101 1.32 7.99 1.16
N SER A 102 1.51 6.69 0.94
CA SER A 102 0.66 5.63 1.48
C SER A 102 0.56 5.71 3.01
N VAL A 103 1.68 5.90 3.70
CA VAL A 103 1.72 6.05 5.15
C VAL A 103 1.09 7.37 5.57
N ARG A 104 1.46 8.48 4.93
CA ARG A 104 0.91 9.81 5.24
C ARG A 104 -0.62 9.82 5.15
N HIS A 105 -1.18 9.37 4.04
CA HIS A 105 -2.64 9.32 3.83
C HIS A 105 -3.34 8.41 4.83
N SER A 106 -2.74 7.26 5.18
CA SER A 106 -3.29 6.36 6.20
C SER A 106 -3.33 7.04 7.58
N MET A 107 -2.25 7.69 7.99
CA MET A 107 -2.15 8.35 9.29
C MET A 107 -3.02 9.60 9.40
N GLU A 108 -3.10 10.39 8.32
CA GLU A 108 -4.03 11.53 8.21
C GLU A 108 -5.47 11.08 8.40
N TRP A 109 -5.88 10.00 7.70
CA TRP A 109 -7.24 9.45 7.82
C TRP A 109 -7.58 9.09 9.26
N TYR A 110 -6.72 8.31 9.94
CA TYR A 110 -6.95 7.92 11.33
C TYR A 110 -7.02 9.14 12.26
N ARG A 111 -6.19 10.16 12.03
CA ARG A 111 -6.11 11.35 12.90
C ARG A 111 -7.33 12.22 12.79
N GLU A 112 -7.81 12.44 11.58
CA GLU A 112 -9.00 13.23 11.35
C GLU A 112 -10.26 12.52 11.87
N VAL A 113 -10.39 11.22 11.61
CA VAL A 113 -11.52 10.42 12.12
C VAL A 113 -11.51 10.38 13.65
N ALA A 114 -10.35 10.14 14.28
CA ALA A 114 -10.24 10.20 15.74
C ALA A 114 -10.54 11.60 16.31
N GLY A 115 -10.30 12.66 15.53
CA GLY A 115 -10.67 14.04 15.82
C GLY A 115 -12.15 14.37 15.61
N GLY A 116 -12.97 13.40 15.18
CA GLY A 116 -14.41 13.56 14.98
C GLY A 116 -14.84 13.98 13.57
N ALA A 117 -13.91 14.03 12.61
CA ALA A 117 -14.27 14.25 11.22
C ALA A 117 -15.00 13.04 10.62
N SER A 118 -15.82 13.29 9.60
CA SER A 118 -16.61 12.27 8.91
C SER A 118 -15.70 11.29 8.16
N PRO A 119 -15.72 9.99 8.51
CA PRO A 119 -14.92 8.99 7.78
C PRO A 119 -15.29 8.93 6.29
N LEU A 120 -16.55 9.17 5.96
CA LEU A 120 -17.03 9.17 4.59
C LEU A 120 -16.42 10.33 3.79
N ASP A 121 -16.40 11.53 4.36
CA ASP A 121 -15.91 12.73 3.66
C ASP A 121 -14.40 12.64 3.40
N ILE A 122 -13.62 12.18 4.39
CA ILE A 122 -12.17 12.00 4.24
C ILE A 122 -11.89 10.91 3.20
N THR A 123 -12.61 9.79 3.26
CA THR A 123 -12.45 8.71 2.29
C THR A 123 -12.78 9.17 0.87
N ALA A 124 -13.87 9.92 0.69
CA ALA A 124 -14.25 10.48 -0.60
C ALA A 124 -13.20 11.48 -1.11
N ALA A 125 -12.67 12.33 -0.22
CA ALA A 125 -11.59 13.27 -0.57
C ALA A 125 -10.30 12.54 -0.98
N GLN A 126 -9.93 11.47 -0.28
CA GLN A 126 -8.76 10.67 -0.64
C GLN A 126 -8.95 9.91 -1.96
N ILE A 127 -10.15 9.39 -2.24
CA ILE A 127 -10.47 8.80 -3.55
C ILE A 127 -10.34 9.86 -4.65
N ALA A 128 -10.87 11.07 -4.43
CA ALA A 128 -10.75 12.17 -5.38
C ALA A 128 -9.29 12.62 -5.59
N ALA A 129 -8.50 12.69 -4.52
CA ALA A 129 -7.08 13.05 -4.57
C ALA A 129 -6.22 11.96 -5.25
N PHE A 130 -6.56 10.69 -5.05
CA PHE A 130 -5.93 9.57 -5.76
C PHE A 130 -6.26 9.62 -7.26
N GLY A 131 -7.49 10.02 -7.58
CA GLY A 131 -7.97 10.23 -8.94
C GLY A 131 -8.51 8.96 -9.59
N ALA A 132 -9.22 9.15 -10.70
CA ALA A 132 -9.72 8.05 -11.52
C ALA A 132 -8.56 7.14 -11.96
N PRO A 133 -8.80 5.83 -12.10
CA PRO A 133 -7.86 4.94 -12.75
C PRO A 133 -7.55 5.43 -14.17
#